data_AF-A0A496AG46-F1
#
_entry.id   AF-A0A496AG46-F1
#
_cell.length_a   1.000
_cell.length_b   1.000
_cell.length_c   1.000
_cell.angle_alpha   90.00
_cell.angle_beta   90.00
_cell.angle_gamma   90.00
#
_symmetry.space_group_name_H-M   'P 1'
#
loop_
_entity.id
_entity.type
_entity.pdbx_description
1 polymer ?
#
loop_
_entity_poly.entity_id
_entity_poly.type
_entity_poly.pdbx_seq_one_letter_code
_entity_poly.pdbx_strand_id
1 'polypeptide(L)' 'MDERKARQKAKEIGLPVKGSVGVLLAAKENGLIELIKPLLTQMQMNGIYLGKSVIDEALQQASEKD' A
#
# COMPACT_ATOMS: atom_id res chain seq x y z
N MET A 1 14.23 13.08 -6.19
CA MET A 1 12.82 12.68 -6.38
C MET A 1 12.88 11.39 -7.17
N ASP A 2 12.77 10.22 -6.52
CA ASP A 2 13.12 8.94 -7.15
C ASP A 2 12.07 7.88 -6.90
N GLU A 3 10.95 7.99 -7.64
CA GLU A 3 9.90 6.97 -7.72
C GLU A 3 10.42 5.59 -8.17
N ARG A 4 11.64 5.52 -8.74
CA ARG A 4 12.28 4.28 -9.19
C ARG A 4 12.71 3.37 -8.05
N LYS A 5 13.22 3.91 -6.93
CA LYS A 5 13.69 3.09 -5.79
C LYS A 5 12.55 2.41 -5.05
N ALA A 6 11.41 3.08 -4.93
CA ALA A 6 10.19 2.51 -4.35
C ALA A 6 9.68 1.30 -5.15
N ARG A 7 9.72 1.39 -6.49
CA ARG A 7 9.32 0.28 -7.37
C ARG A 7 10.27 -0.92 -7.30
N GLN A 8 11.57 -0.67 -7.15
CA GLN A 8 12.56 -1.74 -7.09
C GLN A 8 12.37 -2.59 -5.82
N LYS A 9 12.17 -1.94 -4.67
CA LYS A 9 11.92 -2.61 -3.39
C LYS A 9 10.60 -3.41 -3.44
N ALA A 10 9.53 -2.81 -3.97
CA ALA A 10 8.23 -3.49 -4.13
C ALA A 10 8.30 -4.75 -5.03
N LYS A 11 9.23 -4.77 -6.00
CA LYS A 11 9.41 -5.90 -6.91
C LYS A 11 10.19 -7.06 -6.27
N GLU A 12 11.08 -6.77 -5.32
CA GLU A 12 11.88 -7.78 -4.61
C GLU A 12 11.07 -8.57 -3.56
N ILE A 13 9.98 -7.99 -3.04
CA ILE A 13 9.09 -8.63 -2.05
C ILE A 13 7.91 -9.39 -2.68
N GLY A 14 7.85 -9.46 -4.02
CA GLY A 14 6.75 -10.13 -4.72
C GLY A 14 5.41 -9.41 -4.55
N LEU A 15 5.37 -8.08 -4.70
CA LEU A 15 4.15 -7.28 -4.54
C LEU A 15 3.50 -6.92 -5.89
N PRO A 16 2.56 -7.72 -6.42
CA PRO A 16 1.85 -7.37 -7.64
C PRO A 16 0.59 -6.55 -7.36
N VAL A 17 0.65 -5.29 -6.87
CA VAL A 17 -0.57 -4.44 -6.93
C VAL A 17 -0.34 -2.93 -7.17
N LYS A 18 -0.27 -2.58 -8.46
CA LYS A 18 -0.63 -1.29 -9.10
C LYS A 18 -0.31 -0.01 -8.31
N GLY A 19 0.98 0.28 -8.11
CA GLY A 19 1.50 1.64 -7.92
C GLY A 19 1.36 2.23 -6.51
N SER A 20 0.17 2.71 -6.15
CA SER A 20 -0.03 3.59 -4.99
C SER A 20 -0.15 2.85 -3.65
N VAL A 21 -0.72 1.64 -3.64
CA VAL A 21 -0.86 0.82 -2.42
C VAL A 21 0.51 0.39 -1.90
N GLY A 22 1.44 0.04 -2.80
CA GLY A 22 2.82 -0.28 -2.43
C GLY A 22 3.58 0.90 -1.80
N VAL A 23 3.24 2.13 -2.15
CA VAL A 23 3.82 3.33 -1.51
C VAL A 23 3.33 3.46 -0.07
N LEU A 24 2.04 3.20 0.18
CA LEU A 24 1.49 3.22 1.54
C LEU A 24 2.12 2.14 2.41
N LEU A 25 2.25 0.91 1.90
CA LEU A 25 2.91 -0.18 2.59
C LEU A 25 4.36 0.16 2.95
N ALA A 26 5.13 0.65 1.98
CA ALA A 26 6.51 1.07 2.21
C ALA A 26 6.58 2.22 3.23
N ALA A 27 5.67 3.19 3.17
CA ALA A 27 5.62 4.28 4.14
C ALA A 27 5.40 3.77 5.57
N LYS A 28 4.54 2.77 5.74
CA LYS A 28 4.31 2.12 7.04
C LYS A 28 5.53 1.34 7.52
N GLU A 29 6.16 0.55 6.66
CA GLU A 29 7.39 -0.18 7.00
C GLU A 29 8.54 0.76 7.42
N ASN A 30 8.59 1.96 6.85
CA ASN A 30 9.58 2.98 7.20
C ASN A 30 9.14 3.84 8.40
N GLY A 31 8.01 3.53 9.05
CA GLY A 31 7.48 4.29 10.19
C GLY A 31 7.03 5.71 9.85
N LEU A 32 6.82 6.02 8.57
CA LEU A 32 6.37 7.34 8.11
C LEU A 32 4.87 7.55 8.32
N ILE A 33 4.11 6.45 8.40
CA ILE A 33 2.68 6.43 8.70
C ILE A 33 2.36 5.29 9.66
N GLU A 34 1.37 5.49 10.53
CA GLU A 34 0.96 4.47 11.51
C GLU A 34 -0.03 3.46 10.91
N LEU A 35 -0.96 3.95 10.08
CA LEU A 35 -2.08 3.18 9.56
C LEU A 35 -2.26 3.37 8.04
N ILE A 36 -2.34 2.28 7.30
CA ILE A 36 -2.63 2.30 5.86
C ILE A 36 -4.14 2.27 5.58
N LYS A 37 -4.95 1.68 6.48
CA LYS A 37 -6.41 1.57 6.33
C LYS A 37 -7.12 2.90 6.04
N PRO A 38 -6.90 4.00 6.80
CA PRO A 38 -7.56 5.27 6.50
C PRO A 38 -7.14 5.85 5.15
N LEU A 39 -5.91 5.61 4.71
CA LEU A 39 -5.39 6.09 3.43
C LEU A 39 -5.98 5.31 2.26
N LEU A 40 -6.14 3.99 2.39
CA LEU A 40 -6.85 3.16 1.40
C LEU A 40 -8.31 3.61 1.26
N THR A 41 -8.99 3.91 2.38
CA THR A 41 -10.36 4.43 2.36
C THR A 41 -10.44 5.79 1.67
N GLN A 42 -9.51 6.71 1.96
CA GLN A 42 -9.44 8.01 1.28
C GLN A 42 -9.21 7.87 -0.23
N MET A 43 -8.37 6.92 -0.64
CA MET A 43 -8.16 6.63 -2.06
C MET A 43 -9.44 6.17 -2.74
N GLN A 44 -10.22 5.28 -2.09
CA GLN A 44 -11.52 4.86 -2.60
C GLN A 44 -12.51 6.02 -2.70
N MET A 45 -12.56 6.90 -1.69
CA MET A 45 -13.41 8.10 -1.70
C MET A 45 -13.01 9.07 -2.81
N ASN A 46 -11.73 9.16 -3.14
CA ASN A 46 -11.20 9.99 -4.22
C ASN A 46 -11.35 9.36 -5.61
N GLY A 47 -12.07 8.25 -5.74
CA GLY A 47 -12.38 7.60 -7.02
C GLY A 47 -11.38 6.52 -7.46
N ILE A 48 -10.42 6.13 -6.60
CA ILE A 48 -9.52 5.01 -6.89
C ILE A 48 -10.21 3.69 -6.53
N TYR A 49 -10.53 2.90 -7.54
CA TYR A 49 -11.16 1.60 -7.32
C TYR A 49 -10.11 0.54 -6.95
N LEU A 50 -10.07 0.19 -5.66
CA LEU A 50 -9.27 -0.92 -5.12
C LEU A 50 -10.18 -2.14 -4.96
N GLY A 51 -9.79 -3.27 -5.56
CA GLY A 51 -10.49 -4.53 -5.36
C GLY A 51 -10.38 -4.98 -3.90
N LYS A 52 -11.40 -5.66 -3.39
CA LYS A 52 -11.41 -6.15 -1.99
C LYS A 52 -10.17 -6.99 -1.66
N SER A 53 -9.75 -7.88 -2.56
CA SER A 53 -8.54 -8.69 -2.40
C SER A 53 -7.27 -7.83 -2.23
N VAL A 54 -7.18 -6.69 -2.93
CA VAL A 54 -6.06 -5.75 -2.83
C VAL A 54 -6.01 -5.09 -1.46
N ILE A 55 -7.17 -4.67 -0.96
CA ILE A 55 -7.31 -4.07 0.37
C ILE A 55 -6.95 -5.11 1.42
N ASP A 56 -7.49 -6.31 1.31
CA ASP A 56 -7.23 -7.40 2.25
C ASP A 56 -5.76 -7.81 2.28
N GLU A 57 -5.09 -7.90 1.13
CA GLU A 57 -3.65 -8.16 1.04
C GLU A 57 -2.81 -7.03 1.64
N ALA A 58 -3.17 -5.77 1.35
CA ALA A 58 -2.47 -4.62 1.90
C ALA A 58 -2.61 -4.57 3.42
N LEU A 59 -3.82 -4.72 3.95
CA LEU A 59 -4.07 -4.76 5.39
C LEU A 59 -3.33 -5.92 6.07
N GLN A 60 -3.28 -7.08 5.41
CA GLN A 60 -2.53 -8.24 5.92
C GLN A 60 -1.03 -7.96 6.01
N GLN A 61 -0.45 -7.35 5.00
CA GLN A 61 0.97 -6.97 5.00
C GLN A 61 1.30 -5.86 6.00
N ALA A 62 0.36 -4.96 6.24
CA ALA A 62 0.48 -3.94 7.27
C ALA A 62 0.19 -4.44 8.70
N SER A 63 -0.13 -5.73 8.86
CA SER A 63 -0.62 -6.31 10.13
C SER A 63 -1.81 -5.52 10.72
N GLU A 64 -2.68 -4.99 9.86
CA GLU A 64 -3.92 -4.26 10.18
C GLU A 64 -5.18 -5.08 9.86
N LYS A 65 -5.02 -6.37 9.58
CA LYS A 65 -6.10 -7.31 9.32
C LYS A 65 -6.42 -8.07 10.61
N ASP A 66 -7.66 -7.91 11.08
CA ASP A 66 -8.27 -8.72 12.13
C ASP A 66 -8.58 -10.14 11.62
#